data_AF-M0LB23-F1
#
_entry.id   AF-M0LB23-F1
#
_cell.length_a   1.000
_cell.length_b   1.000
_cell.length_c   1.000
_cell.angle_alpha   90.00
_cell.angle_beta   90.00
_cell.angle_gamma   90.00
#
_symmetry.space_group_name_H-M   'P 1'
#
loop_
_entity.id
_entity.type
_entity.pdbx_description
1 polymer ?
#
loop_
_entity_poly.entity_id
_entity_poly.type
_entity_poly.pdbx_seq_one_letter_code
_entity_poly.pdbx_strand_id
1 'polypeptide(L)'
;MGARMRLTSVETVHEEGSWLFTARDRNGEDEEVILVPCEDGVAAWINRCTHEAQPFDIGRGAPIRNGELICPRHGSMFDTCSGDCDNGPAADTTLPSVDVEVEDGTVYLTDDDFDYLREGGGGTDEDGEDGNDGPDSTSHISF
;
A
#
# COMPACT_ATOMS: atom_id res chain seq x y z
N MET A 1 22.92 -4.95 -12.90
CA MET A 1 22.67 -3.73 -12.10
C MET A 1 21.29 -3.31 -12.50
N GLY A 2 20.31 -3.74 -11.70
CA GLY A 2 18.93 -3.30 -11.84
C GLY A 2 18.82 -1.79 -11.74
N ALA A 3 17.78 -1.24 -12.35
CA ALA A 3 17.49 0.17 -12.23
C ALA A 3 17.01 0.44 -10.80
N ARG A 4 17.80 1.18 -10.01
CA ARG A 4 17.33 1.68 -8.72
C ARG A 4 16.41 2.88 -8.95
N MET A 5 15.20 2.84 -8.43
CA MET A 5 14.19 3.89 -8.63
C MET A 5 13.83 4.52 -7.29
N ARG A 6 13.93 5.85 -7.20
CA ARG A 6 13.62 6.58 -5.97
C ARG A 6 12.11 6.56 -5.71
N LEU A 7 11.70 6.17 -4.50
CA LEU A 7 10.30 6.17 -4.06
C LEU A 7 10.00 7.38 -3.17
N THR A 8 10.25 7.25 -1.87
CA THR A 8 9.94 8.22 -0.81
C THR A 8 11.07 8.23 0.25
N SER A 9 10.84 8.80 1.43
CA SER A 9 11.76 8.70 2.58
C SER A 9 11.22 7.76 3.65
N VAL A 10 12.13 7.21 4.47
CA VAL A 10 11.76 6.43 5.66
C VAL A 10 10.89 7.28 6.59
N GLU A 11 11.25 8.55 6.78
CA GLU A 11 10.48 9.50 7.60
C GLU A 11 9.01 9.57 7.17
N THR A 12 8.74 9.75 5.86
CA THR A 12 7.36 9.78 5.34
C THR A 12 6.58 8.51 5.66
N VAL A 13 7.20 7.33 5.49
CA VAL A 13 6.51 6.05 5.76
C VAL A 13 6.18 5.90 7.25
N HIS A 14 7.07 6.35 8.14
CA HIS A 14 6.86 6.31 9.59
C HIS A 14 5.84 7.34 10.08
N GLU A 15 5.84 8.54 9.49
CA GLU A 15 4.89 9.61 9.85
C GLU A 15 3.46 9.30 9.38
N GLU A 16 3.31 8.79 8.16
CA GLU A 16 2.00 8.47 7.57
C GLU A 16 1.50 7.06 7.95
N GLY A 17 2.40 6.20 8.44
CA GLY A 17 2.11 4.82 8.84
C GLY A 17 2.14 3.81 7.68
N SER A 18 1.91 4.23 6.44
CA SER A 18 2.20 3.44 5.24
C SER A 18 2.31 4.34 4.02
N TRP A 19 2.93 3.85 2.95
CA TRP A 19 3.00 4.57 1.67
C TRP A 19 2.73 3.63 0.50
N LEU A 20 1.67 3.92 -0.25
CA LEU A 20 1.19 3.11 -1.37
C LEU A 20 1.77 3.61 -2.69
N PHE A 21 2.16 2.71 -3.58
CA PHE A 21 2.53 3.04 -4.96
C PHE A 21 2.12 1.96 -5.94
N THR A 22 2.07 2.32 -7.23
CA THR A 22 1.88 1.40 -8.33
C THR A 22 3.21 1.19 -9.07
N ALA A 23 3.54 -0.06 -9.35
CA ALA A 23 4.65 -0.48 -10.20
C ALA A 23 4.14 -1.33 -11.37
N ARG A 24 4.93 -1.45 -12.43
CA ARG A 24 4.69 -2.35 -13.56
C ARG A 24 5.53 -3.60 -13.34
N ASP A 25 4.91 -4.78 -13.38
CA ASP A 25 5.64 -6.04 -13.26
C ASP A 25 6.26 -6.49 -14.60
N ARG A 26 7.05 -7.57 -14.58
CA ARG A 26 7.67 -8.18 -15.77
C ARG A 26 6.67 -8.58 -16.87
N ASN A 27 5.42 -8.88 -16.51
CA ASN A 27 4.36 -9.25 -17.43
C ASN A 27 3.67 -8.04 -18.05
N GLY A 28 4.00 -6.84 -17.60
CA GLY A 28 3.40 -5.61 -18.08
C GLY A 28 2.07 -5.30 -17.40
N GLU A 29 1.79 -5.85 -16.22
CA GLU A 29 0.60 -5.59 -15.41
C GLU A 29 0.92 -4.56 -14.30
N ASP A 30 -0.05 -3.70 -13.97
CA ASP A 30 0.08 -2.76 -12.85
C ASP A 30 -0.12 -3.54 -11.54
N GLU A 31 0.82 -3.40 -10.61
CA GLU A 31 0.79 -3.99 -9.28
C GLU A 31 0.90 -2.90 -8.21
N GLU A 32 0.05 -3.00 -7.19
CA GLU A 32 0.08 -2.08 -6.05
C GLU A 32 0.98 -2.64 -4.96
N VAL A 33 1.89 -1.81 -4.47
CA VAL A 33 2.89 -2.16 -3.45
C VAL A 33 2.77 -1.16 -2.31
N ILE A 34 2.80 -1.67 -1.08
CA ILE A 34 2.73 -0.88 0.14
C ILE A 34 4.06 -0.92 0.88
N LEU A 35 4.61 0.26 1.18
CA LEU A 35 5.69 0.44 2.14
C LEU A 35 5.09 0.56 3.54
N VAL A 36 5.65 -0.17 4.50
CA VAL A 36 5.26 -0.13 5.90
C VAL A 36 6.49 0.07 6.81
N PRO A 37 6.33 0.71 7.98
CA PRO A 37 7.39 0.83 8.97
C PRO A 37 7.91 -0.53 9.43
N CYS A 38 9.22 -0.70 9.42
CA CYS A 38 9.88 -1.87 10.00
C CYS A 38 11.14 -1.40 10.76
N GLU A 39 11.15 -1.54 12.09
CA GLU A 39 12.24 -1.05 12.96
C GLU A 39 12.60 0.42 12.65
N ASP A 40 13.87 0.74 12.34
CA ASP A 40 14.33 2.07 11.93
C ASP A 40 14.23 2.30 10.40
N GLY A 41 13.70 1.34 9.64
CA GLY A 41 13.60 1.34 8.18
C GLY A 41 12.18 1.07 7.68
N VAL A 42 12.09 0.42 6.53
CA VAL A 42 10.81 0.08 5.88
C VAL A 42 10.89 -1.31 5.25
N ALA A 43 9.73 -1.93 5.07
CA ALA A 43 9.56 -3.12 4.24
C ALA A 43 8.51 -2.85 3.16
N ALA A 44 8.59 -3.57 2.04
CA ALA A 44 7.67 -3.43 0.92
C ALA A 44 6.96 -4.76 0.62
N TRP A 45 5.64 -4.69 0.49
CA TRP A 45 4.78 -5.85 0.28
C TRP A 45 3.80 -5.59 -0.85
N ILE A 46 3.40 -6.64 -1.56
CA ILE A 46 2.23 -6.56 -2.44
C ILE A 46 1.01 -6.14 -1.62
N ASN A 47 0.29 -5.11 -2.06
CA ASN A 47 -0.86 -4.52 -1.37
C ASN A 47 -2.11 -5.41 -1.44
N ARG A 48 -1.99 -6.72 -1.15
CA ARG A 48 -3.09 -7.68 -1.21
C ARG A 48 -2.95 -8.74 -0.13
N CYS A 49 -3.98 -8.86 0.71
CA CYS A 49 -4.08 -9.90 1.71
C CYS A 49 -4.09 -11.29 1.06
N THR A 50 -3.25 -12.20 1.54
CA THR A 50 -3.08 -13.57 1.03
C THR A 50 -4.33 -14.45 1.11
N HIS A 51 -5.33 -14.09 1.92
CA HIS A 51 -6.57 -14.85 2.05
C HIS A 51 -7.52 -14.67 0.84
N GLU A 52 -7.86 -13.43 0.48
CA GLU A 52 -8.87 -13.12 -0.55
C GLU A 52 -8.48 -11.91 -1.43
N ALA A 53 -7.18 -11.66 -1.57
CA ALA A 53 -6.62 -10.57 -2.39
C ALA A 53 -7.18 -9.17 -2.05
N GLN A 54 -7.67 -8.97 -0.83
CA GLN A 54 -8.20 -7.70 -0.37
C GLN A 54 -7.06 -6.68 -0.23
N PRO A 55 -7.16 -5.47 -0.82
CA PRO A 55 -6.16 -4.44 -0.60
C PRO A 55 -6.10 -3.99 0.85
N PHE A 56 -4.88 -3.78 1.36
CA PHE A 56 -4.64 -3.24 2.70
C PHE A 56 -4.88 -1.74 2.73
N ASP A 57 -4.36 -1.05 1.71
CA ASP A 57 -4.53 0.38 1.48
C ASP A 57 -5.26 0.62 0.16
N ILE A 58 -6.16 1.60 0.15
CA ILE A 58 -6.88 2.07 -1.04
C ILE A 58 -6.57 3.55 -1.33
N GLY A 59 -5.40 4.03 -0.92
CA GLY A 59 -4.96 5.43 -1.01
C GLY A 59 -5.36 6.28 0.20
N ARG A 60 -5.56 5.66 1.38
CA ARG A 60 -5.92 6.35 2.62
C ARG A 60 -5.04 5.97 3.82
N GLY A 61 -4.00 5.18 3.59
CA GLY A 61 -3.20 4.57 4.65
C GLY A 61 -3.77 3.22 5.06
N ALA A 62 -2.89 2.27 5.37
CA ALA A 62 -3.27 0.98 5.91
C ALA A 62 -3.34 1.04 7.45
N PRO A 63 -4.28 0.31 8.07
CA PRO A 63 -4.31 0.18 9.51
C PRO A 63 -3.13 -0.67 9.99
N ILE A 64 -2.27 -0.08 10.81
CA ILE A 64 -1.14 -0.75 11.47
C ILE A 64 -1.28 -0.62 12.98
N ARG A 65 -1.00 -1.69 13.71
CA ARG A 65 -0.99 -1.68 15.17
C ARG A 65 0.11 -2.60 15.69
N ASN A 66 0.92 -2.11 16.63
CA ASN A 66 1.99 -2.89 17.28
C ASN A 66 2.99 -3.52 16.28
N GLY A 67 3.25 -2.89 15.14
CA GLY A 67 4.11 -3.47 14.11
C GLY A 67 3.42 -4.52 13.24
N GLU A 68 2.08 -4.58 13.25
CA GLU A 68 1.31 -5.52 12.44
C GLU A 68 0.39 -4.76 11.46
N LEU A 69 0.49 -5.08 10.18
CA LEU A 69 -0.40 -4.65 9.10
C LEU A 69 -1.72 -5.42 9.16
N ILE A 70 -2.84 -4.71 9.23
CA ILE A 70 -4.15 -5.33 9.47
C ILE A 70 -4.95 -5.38 8.16
N CYS A 71 -5.43 -6.55 7.77
CA CYS A 71 -6.38 -6.69 6.68
C CYS A 71 -7.73 -6.05 7.07
N PRO A 72 -8.24 -5.04 6.34
CA PRO A 72 -9.42 -4.28 6.74
C PRO A 72 -10.73 -5.08 6.65
N ARG A 73 -10.72 -6.22 5.95
CA ARG A 73 -11.94 -7.03 5.74
C ARG A 73 -12.19 -8.04 6.85
N HIS A 74 -11.19 -8.86 7.19
CA HIS A 74 -11.34 -9.97 8.15
C HIS A 74 -10.37 -9.90 9.34
N GLY A 75 -9.48 -8.89 9.39
CA GLY A 75 -8.63 -8.63 10.55
C GLY A 75 -7.44 -9.58 10.72
N SER A 76 -7.03 -10.32 9.68
CA SER A 76 -5.70 -10.96 9.68
C SER A 76 -4.62 -9.90 9.89
N MET A 77 -3.58 -10.25 10.66
CA MET A 77 -2.53 -9.32 11.08
C MET A 77 -1.19 -9.89 10.62
N PHE A 78 -0.41 -9.08 9.92
CA PHE A 78 0.86 -9.48 9.31
C PHE A 78 1.98 -8.66 9.94
N ASP A 79 3.04 -9.28 10.44
CA ASP A 79 4.22 -8.56 10.93
C ASP A 79 4.78 -7.67 9.82
N THR A 80 5.04 -6.40 10.12
CA THR A 80 5.44 -5.44 9.06
C THR A 80 6.85 -5.69 8.54
N CYS A 81 7.71 -6.36 9.31
CA CYS A 81 9.09 -6.65 8.94
C CYS A 81 9.25 -7.98 8.20
N SER A 82 8.58 -9.04 8.65
CA SER A 82 8.69 -10.38 8.05
C SER A 82 7.57 -10.69 7.07
N GLY A 83 6.43 -9.98 7.17
CA GLY A 83 5.23 -10.24 6.37
C GLY A 83 4.47 -11.48 6.82
N ASP A 84 4.88 -12.16 7.89
CA ASP A 84 4.23 -13.38 8.39
C ASP A 84 2.91 -13.07 9.12
N CYS A 85 1.94 -13.95 8.95
CA CYS A 85 0.64 -13.87 9.60
C CYS A 85 0.43 -15.04 10.56
N ASP A 86 0.25 -14.76 11.84
CA ASP A 86 -0.04 -15.78 12.87
C ASP A 86 -1.53 -15.83 13.28
N ASN A 87 -2.38 -14.97 12.71
CA ASN A 87 -3.78 -14.84 13.12
C ASN A 87 -4.79 -14.74 11.96
N GLY A 88 -6.03 -15.12 12.26
CA GLY A 88 -7.16 -14.93 11.37
C GLY A 88 -7.15 -15.87 10.17
N PRO A 89 -7.99 -15.60 9.15
CA PRO A 89 -8.13 -16.48 8.00
C PRO A 89 -6.88 -16.60 7.11
N ALA A 90 -5.90 -15.71 7.30
CA ALA A 90 -4.63 -15.73 6.57
C ALA A 90 -3.48 -16.34 7.38
N ALA A 91 -3.75 -16.96 8.53
CA ALA A 91 -2.72 -17.55 9.37
C ALA A 91 -1.85 -18.56 8.58
N ASP A 92 -0.58 -18.67 8.97
CA ASP A 92 0.44 -19.52 8.35
C ASP A 92 0.76 -19.15 6.88
N THR A 93 0.53 -17.88 6.51
CA THR A 93 0.95 -17.31 5.22
C THR A 93 1.90 -16.13 5.42
N THR A 94 2.66 -15.79 4.38
CA THR A 94 3.58 -14.66 4.35
C THR A 94 3.23 -13.77 3.16
N LEU A 95 3.31 -12.45 3.35
CA LEU A 95 3.11 -11.49 2.27
C LEU A 95 4.16 -11.65 1.17
N PRO A 96 3.80 -11.51 -0.12
CA PRO A 96 4.80 -11.45 -1.18
C PRO A 96 5.60 -10.14 -1.06
N SER A 97 6.93 -10.25 -0.95
CA SER A 97 7.85 -9.13 -0.79
C SER A 97 8.19 -8.46 -2.10
N VAL A 98 8.55 -7.18 -2.02
CA VAL A 98 9.20 -6.41 -3.10
C VAL A 98 10.52 -5.88 -2.57
N ASP A 99 11.62 -6.07 -3.31
CA ASP A 99 12.94 -5.64 -2.84
C ASP A 99 13.10 -4.10 -2.85
N VAL A 100 13.45 -3.54 -1.69
CA VAL A 100 13.76 -2.12 -1.49
C VAL A 100 15.06 -1.94 -0.71
N GLU A 101 15.77 -0.85 -0.98
CA GLU A 101 16.96 -0.43 -0.23
C GLU A 101 16.78 0.98 0.34
N VAL A 102 17.39 1.23 1.50
CA VAL A 102 17.43 2.55 2.14
C VAL A 102 18.85 3.11 2.05
N GLU A 103 19.00 4.29 1.45
CA GLU A 103 20.27 5.02 1.36
C GLU A 103 20.01 6.48 1.80
N ASP A 104 20.74 6.93 2.84
CA ASP A 104 20.61 8.28 3.43
C ASP A 104 19.14 8.66 3.74
N GLY A 105 18.37 7.73 4.30
CA GLY A 105 16.95 7.92 4.67
C GLY A 105 15.98 7.94 3.47
N THR A 106 16.47 7.79 2.25
CA THR A 106 15.65 7.66 1.03
C THR A 106 15.43 6.19 0.71
N VAL A 107 14.18 5.83 0.39
CA VAL A 107 13.79 4.49 -0.04
C VAL A 107 13.89 4.38 -1.56
N TYR A 108 14.50 3.30 -2.03
CA TYR A 108 14.63 2.96 -3.43
C TYR A 108 14.00 1.59 -3.71
N LEU A 109 13.22 1.50 -4.79
CA LEU A 109 12.86 0.22 -5.39
C LEU A 109 14.08 -0.37 -6.08
N THR A 110 14.41 -1.61 -5.74
CA THR A 110 15.60 -2.31 -6.24
C THR A 110 15.29 -3.69 -6.80
N ASP A 111 14.03 -4.13 -6.69
CA ASP A 111 13.52 -5.34 -7.32
C ASP A 111 13.57 -5.22 -8.86
N ASP A 112 14.33 -6.11 -9.50
CA ASP A 112 14.49 -6.15 -10.96
C ASP A 112 13.20 -6.57 -11.69
N ASP A 113 12.20 -7.12 -10.99
CA ASP A 113 10.94 -7.56 -11.57
C ASP A 113 9.86 -6.45 -11.62
N PHE A 114 10.17 -5.27 -11.10
CA PHE A 114 9.23 -4.14 -11.04
C PHE A 114 9.84 -2.82 -11.56
N ASP A 115 9.04 -2.04 -12.28
CA ASP A 115 9.33 -0.66 -12.66
C ASP A 115 8.37 0.30 -11.95
N TYR A 116 8.87 1.26 -11.17
CA TYR A 116 8.04 2.26 -10.49
C TYR A 116 7.26 3.12 -11.51
N LEU A 117 5.95 3.29 -11.30
CA LEU A 117 5.10 4.12 -12.15
C LEU A 117 4.68 5.42 -11.46
N ARG A 118 4.02 5.30 -10.30
CA ARG A 118 3.38 6.44 -9.61
C ARG A 118 3.13 6.13 -8.14
N GLU A 119 3.03 7.18 -7.34
CA GLU A 119 2.50 7.11 -5.97
C GLU A 119 0.98 6.87 -5.99
N GLY A 120 0.49 6.16 -4.98
CA GLY A 120 -0.91 5.78 -4.81
C GLY A 120 -1.32 4.54 -5.60
N GLY A 121 -2.55 4.10 -5.33
CA GLY A 121 -3.22 3.01 -6.02
C GLY A 121 -4.00 3.46 -7.25
N GLY A 122 -4.39 2.51 -8.09
CA GLY A 122 -5.19 2.72 -9.30
C GLY A 122 -6.69 2.57 -9.07
N GLY A 123 -7.20 2.86 -7.87
CA GLY A 123 -8.58 2.64 -7.47
C GLY A 123 -9.61 3.21 -8.47
N THR A 124 -10.09 2.33 -9.36
CA THR A 124 -11.28 2.41 -10.23
C THR A 124 -11.78 3.81 -10.59
N ASP A 125 -11.26 4.34 -11.70
CA ASP A 125 -11.99 5.28 -12.57
C ASP A 125 -11.96 4.72 -14.01
N GLU A 126 -12.52 3.52 -14.21
CA GLU A 126 -13.18 3.24 -15.48
C GLU A 126 -14.64 3.70 -15.32
N ASP A 127 -15.00 4.75 -16.08
CA ASP A 127 -16.33 5.30 -16.34
C ASP A 127 -16.91 6.35 -15.36
N GLY A 128 -16.61 7.62 -15.66
CA GLY A 128 -17.27 8.78 -15.05
C GLY A 128 -17.01 10.10 -15.77
N GLU A 129 -17.07 10.15 -17.10
CA GLU A 129 -17.36 11.42 -17.79
C GLU A 129 -18.80 11.84 -17.46
N ASP A 130 -19.03 12.47 -16.31
CA ASP A 130 -20.29 13.16 -16.01
C ASP A 130 -20.00 14.57 -15.54
N GLY A 131 -19.97 15.48 -16.51
CA GLY A 131 -20.01 16.91 -16.25
C GLY A 131 -21.25 17.27 -15.43
N ASN A 132 -21.02 18.07 -14.39
CA ASN A 132 -21.92 19.12 -13.91
C ASN A 132 -23.43 18.80 -13.84
N ASP A 133 -23.93 18.44 -12.65
CA ASP A 133 -25.02 19.16 -11.98
C ASP A 133 -25.19 18.63 -10.53
N GLY A 134 -24.72 19.41 -9.55
CA GLY A 134 -25.00 19.10 -8.15
C GLY A 134 -26.38 19.63 -7.75
N PRO A 135 -27.27 18.86 -7.10
CA PRO A 135 -28.47 19.42 -6.51
C PRO A 135 -28.13 20.11 -5.18
N ASP A 136 -28.31 21.43 -5.16
CA ASP A 136 -28.31 22.27 -3.95
C ASP A 136 -29.33 21.76 -2.93
N SER A 137 -28.84 21.27 -1.78
CA SER A 137 -29.68 20.89 -0.65
C SER A 137 -29.81 22.06 0.32
N THR A 138 -30.75 22.98 0.04
CA THR A 138 -31.20 23.97 1.02
C THR A 138 -32.01 23.31 2.14
N SER A 139 -31.37 23.04 3.28
CA SER A 139 -32.08 22.72 4.52
C SER A 139 -32.14 23.96 5.41
N HIS A 140 -33.22 24.74 5.30
CA HIS A 140 -33.61 25.71 6.32
C HIS A 140 -34.76 25.12 7.15
N ILE A 141 -34.46 24.66 8.36
CA ILE A 141 -35.43 24.60 9.45
C ILE A 141 -34.93 25.51 10.56
N SER A 142 -35.74 26.48 10.94
CA SER A 142 -35.62 27.21 12.21
C SER A 142 -36.83 26.86 13.07
N PHE A 143 -36.56 26.73 14.37
CA PHE A 143 -37.47 26.32 15.44
C PHE A 143 -38.62 27.30 15.70
#